data_AF-A0A969SWQ2-F1
#
_entry.id   AF-A0A969SWQ2-F1
#
_cell.length_a   1.000
_cell.length_b   1.000
_cell.length_c   1.000
_cell.angle_alpha   90.00
_cell.angle_beta   90.00
_cell.angle_gamma   90.00
#
_symmetry.space_group_name_H-M   'P 1'
#
loop_
_entity.id
_entity.type
_entity.pdbx_description
1 polymer ?
#
loop_
_entity_poly.entity_id
_entity_poly.type
_entity_poly.pdbx_seq_one_letter_code
_entity_poly.pdbx_strand_id
1 'polypeptide(L)'
;TTEGSVANPLEQVSMNERSQFLREALARLPDLERQVLEIAYYEGLSQSEVAKRLNIPLGTVKTRTRQGLLKLRQHLQDFIQ
;
A
#
# COMPACT_ATOMS: atom_id res chain seq x y z
N THR A 1 32.71 -2.06 -15.84
CA THR A 1 31.70 -2.08 -16.92
C THR A 1 30.39 -2.55 -16.31
N THR A 2 29.47 -1.63 -16.07
CA THR A 2 28.18 -1.92 -15.43
C THR A 2 27.12 -1.24 -16.29
N GLU A 3 26.66 -1.96 -17.32
CA GLU A 3 25.47 -1.59 -18.07
C GLU A 3 24.27 -1.75 -17.14
N GLY A 4 23.74 -0.62 -16.68
CA GLY A 4 22.45 -0.59 -16.01
C GLY A 4 21.40 -1.13 -16.98
N SER A 5 20.75 -2.22 -16.57
CA SER A 5 19.60 -2.80 -17.26
C SER A 5 18.53 -1.73 -17.44
N VAL A 6 18.50 -1.12 -18.63
CA VAL A 6 17.38 -0.29 -19.07
C VAL A 6 16.22 -1.25 -19.28
N ALA A 7 15.30 -1.30 -18.32
CA ALA A 7 14.07 -2.07 -18.43
C ALA A 7 13.44 -1.79 -19.80
N ASN A 8 13.16 -2.85 -20.56
CA ASN A 8 12.62 -2.74 -21.91
C ASN A 8 11.31 -1.92 -21.86
N PRO A 9 10.95 -1.13 -22.87
CA PRO A 9 9.67 -0.41 -22.92
C PRO A 9 8.45 -1.22 -22.47
N LEU A 10 8.38 -2.51 -22.80
CA LEU A 10 7.31 -3.41 -22.34
C LEU A 10 7.31 -3.63 -20.81
N GLU A 11 8.48 -3.76 -20.20
CA GLU A 11 8.61 -3.89 -18.74
C GLU A 11 8.22 -2.58 -18.04
N GLN A 12 8.59 -1.43 -18.61
CA GLN A 12 8.21 -0.12 -18.06
C GLN A 12 6.69 0.09 -18.08
N VAL A 13 6.02 -0.28 -19.17
CA VAL A 13 4.55 -0.24 -19.26
C VAL A 13 3.93 -1.15 -18.20
N SER A 14 4.39 -2.39 -18.06
CA SER A 14 3.87 -3.32 -17.06
C SER A 14 4.06 -2.81 -15.61
N MET A 15 5.20 -2.18 -15.31
CA MET A 15 5.43 -1.59 -13.98
C MET A 15 4.52 -0.40 -13.70
N ASN A 16 4.26 0.43 -14.73
CA ASN A 16 3.35 1.56 -14.61
C ASN A 16 1.91 1.10 -14.38
N GLU A 17 1.45 0.07 -15.10
CA GLU A 17 0.13 -0.54 -14.93
C GLU A 17 -0.05 -1.11 -13.51
N ARG A 18 0.93 -1.90 -13.02
CA ARG A 18 0.90 -2.43 -11.65
C ARG A 18 0.84 -1.32 -10.60
N SER A 19 1.62 -0.26 -10.80
CA SER A 19 1.63 0.89 -9.91
C SER A 19 0.30 1.65 -9.93
N GLN A 20 -0.34 1.74 -11.10
CA GLN A 20 -1.67 2.32 -11.24
C GLN A 20 -2.71 1.49 -10.50
N PHE A 21 -2.76 0.17 -10.70
CA PHE A 21 -3.71 -0.71 -10.01
C PHE A 21 -3.54 -0.66 -8.50
N LEU A 22 -2.30 -0.61 -7.99
CA LEU A 22 -2.07 -0.45 -6.57
C LEU A 22 -2.64 0.87 -6.03
N ARG A 23 -2.44 1.99 -6.75
CA ARG A 23 -3.00 3.29 -6.36
C ARG A 23 -4.53 3.27 -6.36
N GLU A 24 -5.15 2.68 -7.36
CA GLU A 24 -6.60 2.55 -7.44
C GLU A 24 -7.15 1.65 -6.31
N ALA A 25 -6.48 0.54 -6.01
CA ALA A 25 -6.86 -0.35 -4.93
C ALA A 25 -6.73 0.32 -3.55
N LEU A 26 -5.67 1.10 -3.32
CA LEU A 26 -5.50 1.90 -2.11
C LEU A 26 -6.59 2.97 -1.99
N ALA A 27 -6.96 3.64 -3.08
CA ALA A 27 -8.01 4.67 -3.10
C ALA A 27 -9.41 4.13 -2.76
N ARG A 28 -9.65 2.82 -2.92
CA ARG A 28 -10.91 2.15 -2.55
C ARG A 28 -10.98 1.77 -1.07
N LEU A 29 -9.87 1.81 -0.34
CA LEU A 29 -9.87 1.53 1.08
C LEU A 29 -10.55 2.66 1.86
N PRO A 30 -11.26 2.37 2.96
CA PRO A 30 -11.74 3.43 3.82
C PRO A 30 -10.56 4.20 4.44
N ASP A 31 -10.79 5.48 4.72
CA ASP A 31 -9.72 6.44 5.01
C ASP A 31 -8.79 6.02 6.14
N LEU A 32 -9.34 5.47 7.24
CA LEU A 32 -8.55 5.04 8.38
C LEU A 32 -7.65 3.83 8.07
N GLU A 33 -8.12 2.87 7.28
CA GLU A 33 -7.29 1.75 6.83
C GLU A 33 -6.20 2.23 5.88
N ARG A 34 -6.55 3.07 4.90
CA ARG A 34 -5.61 3.65 3.94
C ARG A 34 -4.51 4.44 4.64
N GLN A 35 -4.89 5.37 5.52
CA GLN A 35 -3.96 6.27 6.21
C GLN A 35 -3.00 5.51 7.12
N VAL A 36 -3.46 4.47 7.82
CA VAL A 36 -2.57 3.62 8.63
C VAL A 36 -1.55 2.88 7.76
N LEU A 37 -1.94 2.39 6.58
CA LEU A 37 -1.03 1.73 5.65
C LEU A 37 -0.05 2.73 5.02
N GLU A 38 -0.53 3.89 4.57
CA GLU A 38 0.31 4.93 3.98
C GLU A 38 1.42 5.34 4.95
N ILE A 39 1.08 5.62 6.21
CA ILE A 39 2.07 6.03 7.21
C ILE A 39 3.04 4.88 7.52
N ALA A 40 2.54 3.66 7.72
CA ALA A 40 3.40 2.52 8.05
C ALA A 40 4.40 2.17 6.93
N TYR A 41 3.97 2.26 5.65
CA TYR A 41 4.79 1.82 4.52
C TYR A 41 5.56 2.96 3.82
N TYR A 42 4.99 4.16 3.69
CA TYR A 42 5.69 5.30 3.07
C TYR A 42 6.60 6.04 4.06
N GLU A 43 6.20 6.15 5.33
CA GLU A 43 7.01 6.81 6.35
C GLU A 43 7.87 5.84 7.16
N GLY A 44 7.71 4.52 6.95
CA GLY A 44 8.48 3.48 7.66
C GLY A 44 8.21 3.41 9.16
N LEU A 45 7.10 4.00 9.62
CA LEU A 45 6.77 4.07 11.05
C LEU A 45 6.26 2.74 11.58
N SER A 46 6.67 2.41 12.81
CA SER A 46 6.12 1.28 13.56
C SER A 46 4.65 1.53 13.93
N GLN A 47 3.91 0.47 14.20
CA GLN A 47 2.48 0.55 14.57
C GLN A 47 2.23 1.43 15.82
N SER A 48 3.18 1.48 16.76
CA SER A 48 3.12 2.35 17.95
C SER A 48 3.36 3.82 17.61
N GLU A 49 4.23 4.12 16.64
CA GLU A 49 4.43 5.48 16.15
C GLU A 49 3.23 5.98 15.34
N VAL A 50 2.64 5.12 14.51
CA VAL A 50 1.37 5.41 13.84
C VAL A 50 0.27 5.72 14.85
N ALA A 51 0.16 4.94 15.93
CA ALA A 51 -0.82 5.17 17.00
C ALA A 51 -0.67 6.55 17.64
N LYS A 52 0.58 6.95 17.93
CA LYS A 52 0.90 8.29 18.46
C LYS A 52 0.56 9.39 17.46
N ARG A 53 0.95 9.21 16.19
CA ARG A 53 0.75 10.21 15.14
C ARG A 53 -0.73 10.46 14.83
N LEU A 54 -1.53 9.40 14.80
CA LEU A 54 -2.96 9.47 14.53
C LEU A 54 -3.81 9.71 15.80
N ASN A 55 -3.18 9.72 16.98
CA ASN A 55 -3.84 9.84 18.27
C ASN A 55 -4.98 8.82 18.46
N ILE A 56 -4.72 7.55 18.12
CA ILE A 56 -5.66 6.43 18.27
C ILE A 56 -5.02 5.25 19.00
N PRO A 57 -5.80 4.36 19.64
CA PRO A 57 -5.25 3.22 20.35
C PRO A 57 -4.43 2.28 19.45
N LEU A 58 -3.32 1.73 19.95
CA LEU A 58 -2.51 0.74 19.22
C LEU A 58 -3.32 -0.48 18.75
N GLY A 59 -4.29 -0.93 19.55
CA GLY A 59 -5.21 -2.00 19.14
C GLY A 59 -6.04 -1.64 17.91
N THR A 60 -6.46 -0.37 17.82
CA THR A 60 -7.15 0.18 16.64
C THR A 60 -6.23 0.20 15.44
N VAL A 61 -4.99 0.67 15.58
CA VAL A 61 -4.00 0.66 14.48
C VAL A 61 -3.79 -0.76 13.96
N LYS A 62 -3.53 -1.73 14.84
CA LYS A 62 -3.33 -3.14 14.45
C LYS A 62 -4.53 -3.69 13.69
N THR A 63 -5.74 -3.40 14.18
CA THR A 63 -6.98 -3.86 13.56
C THR A 63 -7.16 -3.21 12.18
N ARG A 64 -6.95 -1.89 12.06
CA ARG A 64 -7.06 -1.15 10.79
C ARG A 64 -6.00 -1.60 9.78
N THR A 65 -4.74 -1.79 10.19
CA THR A 65 -3.69 -2.37 9.34
C THR A 65 -4.14 -3.71 8.77
N ARG A 66 -4.62 -4.63 9.62
CA ARG A 66 -5.07 -5.95 9.19
C ARG A 66 -6.25 -5.86 8.22
N GLN A 67 -7.25 -5.04 8.52
CA GLN A 67 -8.42 -4.85 7.65
C GLN A 67 -8.05 -4.21 6.31
N GLY A 68 -7.15 -3.22 6.33
CA GLY A 68 -6.63 -2.58 5.14
C GLY A 68 -5.90 -3.56 4.23
N LEU A 69 -4.99 -4.37 4.77
CA LEU A 69 -4.26 -5.38 3.98
C LEU A 69 -5.19 -6.45 3.38
N LEU A 70 -6.20 -6.90 4.13
CA LEU A 70 -7.17 -7.88 3.64
C LEU A 70 -7.99 -7.32 2.47
N LYS A 71 -8.50 -6.09 2.60
CA LYS A 71 -9.26 -5.40 1.55
C LYS A 71 -8.38 -5.08 0.34
N LEU A 72 -7.14 -4.63 0.58
CA LEU A 72 -6.19 -4.35 -0.49
C LEU A 72 -5.92 -5.62 -1.31
N ARG A 73 -5.72 -6.76 -0.64
CA ARG A 73 -5.59 -8.05 -1.32
C ARG A 73 -6.82 -8.40 -2.16
N GLN A 74 -8.01 -8.19 -1.64
CA GLN A 74 -9.25 -8.44 -2.38
C GLN A 74 -9.32 -7.57 -3.64
N HIS A 75 -9.10 -6.26 -3.50
CA HIS A 75 -9.10 -5.34 -4.64
C HIS A 75 -8.05 -5.68 -5.69
N LEU A 76 -6.84 -6.11 -5.27
CA LEU A 76 -5.79 -6.52 -6.21
C LEU A 76 -6.11 -7.84 -6.92
N GLN A 77 -6.83 -8.76 -6.26
CA GLN A 77 -7.28 -10.01 -6.89
C GLN A 77 -8.28 -9.75 -8.02
N ASP A 78 -9.13 -8.72 -7.90
CA ASP A 78 -10.07 -8.32 -8.95
C ASP A 78 -9.37 -7.92 -10.27
N PHE A 79 -8.09 -7.50 -10.21
CA PHE A 79 -7.31 -7.11 -11.38
C PHE A 79 -6.48 -8.23 -12.00
N ILE A 80 -6.39 -9.40 -11.35
CA ILE A 80 -5.58 -10.55 -11.82
C ILE A 80 -6.46 -11.60 -12.53
N GLN A 81 -7.78 -11.39 -12.59
CA GLN A 81 -8.72 -12.27 -13.30
C GLN A 81 -8.90 -11.92 -14.79
#